data_AF-A0A416ZJN0-F1
#
_entry.id   AF-A0A416ZJN0-F1
#
_cell.length_a   1.000
_cell.length_b   1.000
_cell.length_c   1.000
_cell.angle_alpha   90.00
_cell.angle_beta   90.00
_cell.angle_gamma   90.00
#
_symmetry.space_group_name_H-M   'P 1'
#
loop_
_entity.id
_entity.type
_entity.pdbx_description
1 polymer ?
#
loop_
_entity_poly.entity_id
_entity_poly.type
_entity_poly.pdbx_seq_one_letter_code
_entity_poly.pdbx_strand_id
1 'polypeptide(L)'
;MQDFSSVNIKNMIIHNVGNKVKGESLDLSTEICDTNNKVTNQYLKQFFFSTFKFDITYRFVHETDIAMNEIYNYVKHIFDNSDQFYEQSVNIAKHLYEVSVHPNIKAGELCIVYLQNCIIDDNVTDAVGIYKSESKDYYLQVNSTENGYDIECQQGINPKKLDKGCLIFNSSDSNYKVCVVDKNVNDAMYWKKLFLMIEEEKNEYVNTSKTLKSCKRYIAKNEDLEPKKKLELI
;
A
#
# COMPACT_ATOMS: atom_id res chain seq x y z
N MET A 1 11.89 -6.99 13.71
CA MET A 1 10.55 -6.77 14.32
C MET A 1 9.84 -5.61 13.61
N GLN A 2 8.51 -5.46 13.71
CA GLN A 2 7.80 -4.25 13.23
C GLN A 2 7.02 -3.60 14.37
N ASP A 3 7.13 -2.27 14.51
CA ASP A 3 6.34 -1.49 15.46
C ASP A 3 6.01 -0.11 14.87
N PHE A 4 4.73 0.23 14.86
CA PHE A 4 4.21 1.50 14.33
C PHE A 4 3.45 2.31 15.39
N SER A 5 3.52 1.91 16.66
CA SER A 5 2.82 2.58 17.77
C SER A 5 3.26 4.04 17.96
N SER A 6 4.57 4.30 17.77
CA SER A 6 5.21 5.62 17.96
C SER A 6 5.25 6.47 16.69
N VAL A 7 4.63 6.03 15.60
CA VAL A 7 4.65 6.74 14.32
C VAL A 7 4.04 8.13 14.46
N ASN A 8 4.66 9.12 13.83
CA ASN A 8 4.09 10.45 13.67
C ASN A 8 3.68 10.68 12.21
N ILE A 9 2.50 11.23 11.98
CA ILE A 9 2.06 11.67 10.64
C ILE A 9 2.56 13.11 10.48
N LYS A 10 3.64 13.30 9.71
CA LYS A 10 4.23 14.64 9.52
C LYS A 10 3.42 15.46 8.52
N ASN A 11 3.09 14.86 7.38
CA ASN A 11 2.29 15.48 6.34
C ASN A 11 1.35 14.43 5.74
N MET A 12 0.13 14.83 5.38
CA MET A 12 -0.85 13.99 4.71
C MET A 12 -1.64 14.84 3.73
N ILE A 13 -1.89 14.32 2.54
CA ILE A 13 -2.70 14.99 1.52
C ILE A 13 -3.55 13.97 0.78
N ILE A 14 -4.73 14.39 0.35
CA ILE A 14 -5.66 13.57 -0.42
C ILE A 14 -5.93 14.27 -1.76
N HIS A 15 -5.71 13.57 -2.86
CA HIS A 15 -6.15 13.97 -4.20
C HIS A 15 -7.28 13.03 -4.65
N ASN A 16 -8.05 13.42 -5.66
CA ASN A 16 -8.96 12.50 -6.36
C ASN A 16 -8.36 12.17 -7.73
N VAL A 17 -8.15 10.89 -8.02
CA VAL A 17 -7.54 10.45 -9.28
C VAL A 17 -8.49 9.54 -10.02
N GLY A 18 -9.01 10.06 -11.15
CA GLY A 18 -9.83 9.35 -12.10
C GLY A 18 -9.05 8.50 -13.10
N ASN A 19 -9.81 7.88 -14.00
CA ASN A 19 -9.33 7.15 -15.16
C ASN A 19 -9.35 8.04 -16.42
N LYS A 20 -8.18 8.19 -17.05
CA LYS A 20 -7.97 9.07 -18.19
C LYS A 20 -8.79 8.68 -19.42
N VAL A 21 -8.91 7.38 -19.74
CA VAL A 21 -9.64 6.94 -20.94
C VAL A 21 -11.16 6.98 -20.77
N LYS A 22 -11.65 7.06 -19.52
CA LYS A 22 -13.07 7.25 -19.22
C LYS A 22 -13.47 8.73 -19.18
N GLY A 23 -12.51 9.65 -19.32
CA GLY A 23 -12.75 11.08 -19.15
C GLY A 23 -13.06 11.49 -17.71
N GLU A 24 -12.66 10.68 -16.72
CA GLU A 24 -12.76 11.03 -15.31
C GLU A 24 -11.68 12.08 -14.95
N SER A 25 -11.96 12.94 -13.96
CA SER A 25 -11.10 14.07 -13.59
C SER A 25 -9.86 13.67 -12.78
N LEU A 26 -8.89 14.59 -12.75
CA LEU A 26 -7.82 14.60 -11.77
C LEU A 26 -8.00 15.86 -10.90
N ASP A 27 -8.43 15.68 -9.66
CA ASP A 27 -8.68 16.79 -8.73
C ASP A 27 -7.56 16.84 -7.69
N LEU A 28 -6.69 17.84 -7.83
CA LEU A 28 -5.54 18.03 -6.95
C LEU A 28 -5.90 18.95 -5.77
N SER A 29 -5.90 18.42 -4.55
CA SER A 29 -5.94 19.26 -3.34
C SER A 29 -4.82 20.31 -3.33
N THR A 30 -5.13 21.48 -2.79
CA THR A 30 -4.21 22.59 -2.54
C THR A 30 -3.70 22.63 -1.10
N GLU A 31 -4.25 21.80 -0.22
CA GLU A 31 -3.97 21.86 1.23
C GLU A 31 -3.63 20.49 1.82
N ILE A 32 -2.75 20.51 2.83
CA ILE A 32 -2.37 19.37 3.66
C ILE A 32 -3.48 19.15 4.70
N CYS A 33 -3.83 17.89 4.95
CA CYS A 33 -4.85 17.52 5.93
C CYS A 33 -4.41 17.84 7.36
N ASP A 34 -5.32 18.39 8.18
CA ASP A 34 -5.14 18.47 9.62
C ASP A 34 -5.31 17.07 10.25
N THR A 35 -4.24 16.57 10.88
CA THR A 35 -4.21 15.26 11.55
C THR A 35 -4.07 15.36 13.07
N ASN A 36 -4.36 16.53 13.65
CA ASN A 36 -4.22 16.82 15.08
C ASN A 36 -5.27 16.11 15.97
N ASN A 37 -6.42 15.75 15.42
CA ASN A 37 -7.43 15.00 16.17
C ASN A 37 -6.91 13.59 16.52
N LYS A 38 -6.72 13.32 17.82
CA LYS A 38 -6.14 12.06 18.32
C LYS A 38 -6.90 10.81 17.88
N VAL A 39 -8.23 10.87 17.86
CA VAL A 39 -9.09 9.72 17.48
C VAL A 39 -8.94 9.46 15.99
N THR A 40 -9.04 10.50 15.15
CA THR A 40 -8.82 10.39 13.71
C THR A 40 -7.43 9.85 13.41
N ASN A 41 -6.39 10.37 14.09
CA ASN A 41 -5.01 9.93 13.94
C ASN A 41 -4.84 8.43 14.24
N GLN A 42 -5.51 7.90 15.27
CA GLN A 42 -5.50 6.48 15.59
C GLN A 42 -6.10 5.62 14.46
N TYR A 43 -7.24 6.03 13.89
CA TYR A 43 -7.86 5.31 12.77
C TYR A 43 -7.06 5.44 11.47
N LEU A 44 -6.41 6.58 11.23
CA LEU A 44 -5.47 6.76 10.11
C LEU A 44 -4.30 5.79 10.22
N LYS A 45 -3.67 5.68 11.39
CA LYS A 45 -2.60 4.68 11.62
C LYS A 45 -3.09 3.25 11.40
N GLN A 46 -4.29 2.92 11.86
CA GLN A 46 -4.88 1.61 11.57
C GLN A 46 -5.02 1.38 10.06
N PHE A 47 -5.52 2.37 9.32
CA PHE A 47 -5.65 2.31 7.86
C PHE A 47 -4.31 2.14 7.15
N PHE A 48 -3.28 2.84 7.60
CA PHE A 48 -1.97 2.84 6.96
C PHE A 48 -1.18 1.54 7.10
N PHE A 49 -1.37 0.79 8.19
CA PHE A 49 -0.51 -0.36 8.50
C PHE A 49 -1.25 -1.71 8.58
N SER A 50 -2.53 -1.76 8.96
CA SER A 50 -3.18 -3.02 9.38
C SER A 50 -3.33 -4.07 8.27
N THR A 51 -3.38 -3.65 7.01
CA THR A 51 -3.55 -4.55 5.85
C THR A 51 -2.24 -5.07 5.28
N PHE A 52 -1.09 -4.50 5.69
CA PHE A 52 0.21 -4.86 5.13
C PHE A 52 0.72 -6.17 5.71
N LYS A 53 1.34 -6.95 4.84
CA LYS A 53 2.16 -8.09 5.23
C LYS A 53 3.62 -7.73 4.96
N PHE A 54 4.41 -7.66 6.01
CA PHE A 54 5.80 -7.19 5.95
C PHE A 54 6.82 -8.31 5.66
N ASP A 55 6.36 -9.54 5.44
CA ASP A 55 7.19 -10.71 5.08
C ASP A 55 7.58 -10.74 3.60
N ILE A 56 6.87 -9.99 2.75
CA ILE A 56 7.16 -9.85 1.33
C ILE A 56 7.51 -8.40 1.06
N THR A 57 8.71 -8.19 0.54
CA THR A 57 9.26 -6.87 0.24
C THR A 57 9.52 -6.75 -1.25
N TYR A 58 9.53 -5.51 -1.70
CA TYR A 58 9.73 -5.12 -3.08
C TYR A 58 10.80 -4.04 -3.15
N ARG A 59 11.39 -3.91 -4.33
CA ARG A 59 12.33 -2.84 -4.68
C ARG A 59 11.90 -2.15 -5.96
N PHE A 60 12.30 -0.90 -6.14
CA PHE A 60 12.06 -0.17 -7.37
C PHE A 60 12.95 -0.69 -8.50
N VAL A 61 12.38 -0.70 -9.70
CA VAL A 61 13.07 -1.05 -10.94
C VAL A 61 12.67 -0.10 -12.05
N HIS A 62 13.50 -0.06 -13.08
CA HIS A 62 13.20 0.55 -14.37
C HIS A 62 14.09 -0.15 -15.40
N GLU A 63 13.65 -0.23 -16.65
CA GLU A 63 14.36 -0.98 -17.69
C GLU A 63 15.75 -0.41 -18.04
N THR A 64 15.91 0.91 -17.92
CA THR A 64 17.16 1.63 -18.20
C THR A 64 18.01 1.88 -16.95
N ASP A 65 17.48 2.63 -15.99
CA ASP A 65 18.15 3.04 -14.76
C ASP A 65 17.07 3.32 -13.71
N ILE A 66 17.28 2.91 -12.46
CA ILE A 66 16.35 3.19 -11.36
C ILE A 66 16.04 4.68 -11.20
N ALA A 67 16.99 5.56 -11.54
CA ALA A 67 16.80 7.01 -11.55
C ALA A 67 15.77 7.49 -12.60
N MET A 68 15.23 6.60 -13.45
CA MET A 68 14.11 6.88 -14.35
C MET A 68 12.76 6.42 -13.79
N ASN A 69 12.72 5.77 -12.62
CA ASN A 69 11.47 5.44 -11.95
C ASN A 69 10.91 6.70 -11.26
N GLU A 70 9.73 7.16 -11.69
CA GLU A 70 9.14 8.41 -11.22
C GLU A 70 8.82 8.36 -9.72
N ILE A 71 8.22 7.27 -9.24
CA ILE A 71 7.87 7.11 -7.82
C ILE A 71 9.12 7.08 -6.94
N TYR A 72 10.16 6.39 -7.37
CA TYR A 72 11.45 6.38 -6.68
C TYR A 72 11.99 7.81 -6.50
N ASN A 73 12.01 8.61 -7.58
CA ASN A 73 12.51 9.98 -7.52
C ASN A 73 11.64 10.91 -6.68
N TYR A 74 10.32 10.86 -6.84
CA TYR A 74 9.41 11.71 -6.05
C TYR A 74 9.57 11.43 -4.57
N VAL A 75 9.66 10.15 -4.19
CA VAL A 75 9.84 9.75 -2.79
C VAL A 75 11.22 10.11 -2.28
N LYS A 76 12.27 9.98 -3.11
CA LYS A 76 13.61 10.47 -2.78
C LYS A 76 13.60 11.95 -2.46
N HIS A 77 12.96 12.78 -3.28
CA HIS A 77 12.84 14.21 -3.02
C HIS A 77 12.11 14.52 -1.71
N ILE A 78 11.08 13.75 -1.35
CA ILE A 78 10.39 13.89 -0.06
C ILE A 78 11.33 13.55 1.11
N PHE A 79 12.13 12.50 1.00
CA PHE A 79 13.07 12.10 2.05
C PHE A 79 14.24 13.09 2.18
N ASP A 80 14.76 13.59 1.06
CA ASP A 80 15.87 14.55 1.04
C ASP A 80 15.42 15.93 1.56
N ASN A 81 14.18 16.35 1.23
CA ASN A 81 13.59 17.59 1.70
C ASN A 81 12.07 17.48 1.86
N SER A 82 11.61 17.43 3.11
CA SER A 82 10.17 17.31 3.41
C SER A 82 9.33 18.51 2.96
N ASP A 83 9.94 19.68 2.71
CA ASP A 83 9.20 20.85 2.20
C ASP A 83 8.74 20.62 0.75
N GLN A 84 9.34 19.67 0.03
CA GLN A 84 8.90 19.26 -1.30
C GLN A 84 7.69 18.30 -1.26
N PHE A 85 7.19 17.92 -0.08
CA PHE A 85 6.10 16.95 0.05
C PHE A 85 4.89 17.27 -0.83
N TYR A 86 4.42 18.52 -0.83
CA TYR A 86 3.27 18.93 -1.62
C TYR A 86 3.53 18.81 -3.13
N GLU A 87 4.67 19.32 -3.60
CA GLU A 87 5.04 19.26 -5.02
C GLU A 87 5.11 17.80 -5.49
N GLN A 88 5.76 16.95 -4.70
CA GLN A 88 5.91 15.54 -5.03
C GLN A 88 4.60 14.78 -4.92
N SER A 89 3.69 15.15 -4.02
CA SER A 89 2.35 14.54 -3.95
C SER A 89 1.54 14.82 -5.21
N VAL A 90 1.63 16.04 -5.74
CA VAL A 90 1.01 16.42 -7.01
C VAL A 90 1.61 15.63 -8.18
N ASN A 91 2.93 15.45 -8.21
CA ASN A 91 3.60 14.67 -9.25
C ASN A 91 3.20 13.18 -9.19
N ILE A 92 3.11 12.60 -8.00
CA ILE A 92 2.62 11.22 -7.77
C ILE A 92 1.18 11.09 -8.30
N ALA A 93 0.29 12.04 -8.00
CA ALA A 93 -1.10 12.00 -8.44
C ALA A 93 -1.24 12.12 -9.97
N LYS A 94 -0.47 13.02 -10.60
CA LYS A 94 -0.41 13.15 -12.07
C LYS A 94 0.10 11.87 -12.73
N HIS A 95 1.18 11.29 -12.20
CA HIS A 95 1.71 10.01 -12.71
C HIS A 95 0.67 8.90 -12.63
N LEU A 96 -0.02 8.77 -11.49
CA LEU A 96 -1.10 7.79 -11.34
C LEU A 96 -2.20 7.99 -12.38
N TYR A 97 -2.61 9.25 -12.64
CA TYR A 97 -3.62 9.56 -13.64
C TYR A 97 -3.18 9.15 -15.04
N GLU A 98 -1.94 9.44 -15.41
CA GLU A 98 -1.36 9.11 -16.72
C GLU A 98 -1.34 7.61 -17.00
N VAL A 99 -1.03 6.79 -15.98
CA VAL A 99 -1.01 5.31 -16.13
C VAL A 99 -2.39 4.67 -15.87
N SER A 100 -3.39 5.43 -15.42
CA SER A 100 -4.76 4.95 -15.16
C SER A 100 -5.60 4.89 -16.43
N VAL A 101 -5.21 4.00 -17.37
CA VAL A 101 -5.80 3.90 -18.71
C VAL A 101 -6.62 2.63 -18.97
N HIS A 102 -6.60 1.66 -18.05
CA HIS A 102 -7.38 0.43 -18.24
C HIS A 102 -8.83 0.62 -17.79
N PRO A 103 -9.86 0.18 -18.54
CA PRO A 103 -11.27 0.41 -18.21
C PRO A 103 -11.74 -0.13 -16.86
N ASN A 104 -11.01 -1.06 -16.23
CA ASN A 104 -11.38 -1.58 -14.90
C ASN A 104 -10.84 -0.71 -13.75
N ILE A 105 -9.92 0.21 -14.01
CA ILE A 105 -9.40 1.13 -13.00
C ILE A 105 -10.51 2.12 -12.66
N LYS A 106 -10.84 2.22 -11.37
CA LYS A 106 -11.88 3.11 -10.84
C LYS A 106 -11.27 4.43 -10.38
N ALA A 107 -12.01 5.52 -10.51
CA ALA A 107 -11.70 6.75 -9.78
C ALA A 107 -11.70 6.54 -8.26
N GLY A 108 -11.05 7.44 -7.53
CA GLY A 108 -11.18 7.53 -6.09
C GLY A 108 -10.07 8.32 -5.41
N GLU A 109 -10.10 8.33 -4.09
CA GLU A 109 -9.17 9.08 -3.25
C GLU A 109 -7.76 8.46 -3.28
N LEU A 110 -6.77 9.28 -3.61
CA LEU A 110 -5.35 9.00 -3.47
C LEU A 110 -4.81 9.76 -2.25
N CYS A 111 -4.57 9.04 -1.16
CA CYS A 111 -3.96 9.56 0.05
C CYS A 111 -2.44 9.33 0.02
N ILE A 112 -1.67 10.40 0.19
CA ILE A 112 -0.21 10.36 0.30
C ILE A 112 0.15 10.86 1.70
N VAL A 113 1.05 10.17 2.38
CA VAL A 113 1.43 10.48 3.76
C VAL A 113 2.94 10.34 3.94
N TYR A 114 3.53 11.28 4.67
CA TYR A 114 4.89 11.20 5.15
C TYR A 114 4.89 10.91 6.65
N LEU A 115 5.51 9.78 7.01
CA LEU A 115 5.48 9.15 8.31
C LEU A 115 6.88 9.17 8.91
N GLN A 116 6.97 9.50 10.20
CA GLN A 116 8.22 9.48 10.95
C GLN A 116 8.16 8.45 12.07
N ASN A 117 9.32 7.99 12.54
CA ASN A 117 9.46 7.04 13.64
C ASN A 117 8.79 5.68 13.38
N CYS A 118 8.85 5.19 12.15
CA CYS A 118 8.45 3.83 11.83
C CYS A 118 9.55 2.85 12.25
N ILE A 119 9.21 1.77 12.97
CA ILE A 119 10.17 0.72 13.32
C ILE A 119 9.97 -0.47 12.39
N ILE A 120 10.98 -0.74 11.55
CA ILE A 120 11.02 -1.88 10.63
C ILE A 120 12.39 -2.57 10.75
N ASP A 121 12.39 -3.89 10.87
CA ASP A 121 13.62 -4.70 11.08
C ASP A 121 14.51 -4.14 12.21
N ASP A 122 13.87 -3.68 13.29
CA ASP A 122 14.54 -3.13 14.47
C ASP A 122 15.28 -1.79 14.22
N ASN A 123 15.06 -1.16 13.06
CA ASN A 123 15.56 0.17 12.72
C ASN A 123 14.43 1.20 12.75
N VAL A 124 14.72 2.36 13.33
CA VAL A 124 13.85 3.54 13.26
C VAL A 124 14.11 4.26 11.95
N THR A 125 13.08 4.45 11.15
CA THR A 125 13.16 5.12 9.84
C THR A 125 11.90 5.93 9.56
N ASP A 126 12.02 6.87 8.62
CA ASP A 126 10.88 7.52 8.01
C ASP A 126 10.32 6.66 6.86
N ALA A 127 9.07 6.93 6.49
CA ALA A 127 8.40 6.26 5.38
C ALA A 127 7.45 7.18 4.62
N VAL A 128 7.27 6.91 3.33
CA VAL A 128 6.19 7.49 2.52
C VAL A 128 5.14 6.42 2.26
N GLY A 129 3.89 6.72 2.56
CA GLY A 129 2.74 5.89 2.24
C GLY A 129 1.93 6.47 1.09
N ILE A 130 1.54 5.62 0.14
CA ILE A 130 0.68 5.97 -1.00
C ILE A 130 -0.49 4.99 -1.01
N TYR A 131 -1.70 5.50 -0.85
CA TYR A 131 -2.92 4.71 -0.66
C TYR A 131 -3.99 5.16 -1.63
N LYS A 132 -4.59 4.22 -2.36
CA LYS A 132 -5.73 4.52 -3.24
C LYS A 132 -6.96 3.73 -2.77
N SER A 133 -8.03 4.46 -2.48
CA SER A 133 -9.34 3.90 -2.21
C SER A 133 -10.16 3.94 -3.49
N GLU A 134 -10.71 2.81 -3.90
CA GLU A 134 -11.54 2.65 -5.11
C GLU A 134 -12.97 2.26 -4.76
N SER A 135 -13.26 2.19 -3.47
CA SER A 135 -14.53 1.76 -2.91
C SER A 135 -14.81 2.49 -1.60
N LYS A 136 -16.09 2.83 -1.40
CA LYS A 136 -16.59 3.37 -0.13
C LYS A 136 -17.62 2.41 0.44
N ASP A 137 -17.62 2.29 1.75
CA ASP A 137 -18.66 1.58 2.49
C ASP A 137 -19.71 2.57 2.99
N TYR A 138 -20.93 2.07 3.15
CA TYR A 138 -22.00 2.80 3.83
C TYR A 138 -21.96 2.48 5.33
N TYR A 139 -22.15 3.50 6.15
CA TYR A 139 -22.32 3.37 7.59
C TYR A 139 -23.55 4.16 8.04
N LEU A 140 -24.26 3.62 9.03
CA LEU A 140 -25.38 4.31 9.66
C LEU A 140 -24.86 5.10 10.84
N GLN A 141 -25.02 6.41 10.81
CA GLN A 141 -24.68 7.31 11.91
C GLN A 141 -25.96 7.67 12.67
N VAL A 142 -25.94 7.40 13.97
CA VAL A 142 -27.05 7.73 14.87
C VAL A 142 -26.71 9.04 15.57
N ASN A 143 -27.55 10.05 15.37
CA ASN A 143 -27.39 11.37 15.97
C ASN A 143 -28.48 11.59 17.03
N SER A 144 -28.09 12.05 18.22
CA SER A 144 -29.03 12.47 19.25
C SER A 144 -29.70 13.79 18.88
N THR A 145 -31.01 13.89 19.06
CA THR A 145 -31.78 15.13 18.90
C THR A 145 -32.36 15.55 20.25
N GLU A 146 -32.95 16.75 20.35
CA GLU A 146 -33.59 17.23 21.59
C GLU A 146 -34.65 16.25 22.13
N ASN A 147 -35.36 15.54 21.25
CA ASN A 147 -36.50 14.68 21.60
C ASN A 147 -36.29 13.20 21.28
N GLY A 148 -35.09 12.76 20.87
CA GLY A 148 -34.85 11.36 20.50
C GLY A 148 -33.56 11.13 19.72
N TYR A 149 -33.64 10.28 18.70
CA TYR A 149 -32.52 9.91 17.85
C TYR A 149 -32.95 9.96 16.38
N ASP A 150 -32.05 10.44 15.53
CA ASP A 150 -32.16 10.37 14.08
C ASP A 150 -31.07 9.47 13.51
N ILE A 151 -31.28 8.94 12.31
CA ILE A 151 -30.35 8.04 11.64
C ILE A 151 -30.08 8.52 10.22
N GLU A 152 -28.80 8.72 9.91
CA GLU A 152 -28.34 9.09 8.59
C GLU A 152 -27.45 8.01 8.00
N CYS A 153 -27.56 7.81 6.69
CA CYS A 153 -26.66 6.95 5.95
C CYS A 153 -25.52 7.80 5.40
N GLN A 154 -24.30 7.45 5.78
CA GLN A 154 -23.08 8.14 5.37
C GLN A 154 -22.21 7.19 4.57
N GLN A 155 -21.43 7.74 3.64
CA GLN A 155 -20.56 6.96 2.76
C GLN A 155 -19.11 7.41 2.96
N GLY A 156 -18.21 6.45 3.22
CA GLY A 156 -16.82 6.77 3.53
C GLY A 156 -15.83 5.66 3.27
N ILE A 157 -14.54 5.99 3.40
CA ILE A 157 -13.45 5.03 3.31
C ILE A 157 -13.49 4.14 4.56
N ASN A 158 -13.44 2.82 4.37
CA ASN A 158 -13.33 1.89 5.49
C ASN A 158 -11.85 1.70 5.88
N PRO A 159 -11.42 2.10 7.10
CA PRO A 159 -10.03 1.96 7.54
C PRO A 159 -9.49 0.52 7.54
N LYS A 160 -10.37 -0.48 7.51
CA LYS A 160 -9.99 -1.91 7.49
C LYS A 160 -9.93 -2.50 6.09
N LYS A 161 -10.38 -1.76 5.06
CA LYS A 161 -10.42 -2.22 3.67
C LYS A 161 -9.58 -1.28 2.81
N LEU A 162 -8.29 -1.58 2.74
CA LEU A 162 -7.41 -0.94 1.78
C LEU A 162 -7.50 -1.66 0.44
N ASP A 163 -7.83 -0.92 -0.63
CA ASP A 163 -7.87 -1.47 -1.98
C ASP A 163 -6.46 -1.59 -2.56
N LYS A 164 -5.70 -0.49 -2.51
CA LYS A 164 -4.32 -0.40 -3.00
C LYS A 164 -3.48 0.46 -2.07
N GLY A 165 -2.30 -0.03 -1.72
CA GLY A 165 -1.38 0.67 -0.84
C GLY A 165 0.06 0.32 -1.10
N CYS A 166 0.94 1.29 -0.87
CA CYS A 166 2.38 1.15 -0.94
C CYS A 166 2.99 1.88 0.25
N LEU A 167 3.85 1.19 0.99
CA LEU A 167 4.66 1.76 2.08
C LEU A 167 6.13 1.66 1.67
N ILE A 168 6.81 2.79 1.64
CA ILE A 168 8.18 2.92 1.17
C ILE A 168 9.01 3.43 2.35
N PHE A 169 9.88 2.59 2.89
CA PHE A 169 10.75 2.92 4.02
C PHE A 169 12.09 3.44 3.52
N ASN A 170 12.60 4.51 4.14
CA ASN A 170 13.90 5.10 3.86
C ASN A 170 15.06 4.23 4.39
N SER A 171 15.22 3.04 3.81
CA SER A 171 16.29 2.11 4.16
C SER A 171 17.65 2.64 3.69
N SER A 172 18.71 2.38 4.47
CA SER A 172 20.10 2.75 4.14
C SER A 172 20.61 2.09 2.86
N ASP A 173 19.98 1.00 2.41
CA ASP A 173 20.43 0.18 1.28
C ASP A 173 19.98 0.72 -0.09
N SER A 174 20.10 2.03 -0.33
CA SER A 174 19.98 2.75 -1.63
C SER A 174 18.72 2.61 -2.52
N ASN A 175 17.90 1.56 -2.36
CA ASN A 175 16.72 1.25 -3.20
C ASN A 175 15.41 1.22 -2.38
N TYR A 176 15.43 1.76 -1.15
CA TYR A 176 14.31 1.71 -0.22
C TYR A 176 13.80 0.29 0.07
N LYS A 177 12.94 0.16 1.08
CA LYS A 177 12.23 -1.09 1.34
C LYS A 177 10.75 -0.86 1.09
N VAL A 178 10.16 -1.59 0.14
CA VAL A 178 8.77 -1.36 -0.28
C VAL A 178 7.86 -2.52 0.15
N CYS A 179 6.75 -2.21 0.79
CA CYS A 179 5.67 -3.15 1.08
C CYS A 179 4.41 -2.73 0.32
N VAL A 180 3.67 -3.69 -0.23
CA VAL A 180 2.51 -3.38 -1.10
C VAL A 180 1.29 -4.22 -0.74
N VAL A 181 0.14 -3.55 -0.74
CA VAL A 181 -1.19 -4.13 -0.68
C VAL A 181 -1.88 -3.89 -2.02
N ASP A 182 -2.42 -4.93 -2.62
CA ASP A 182 -3.27 -4.84 -3.80
C ASP A 182 -4.33 -5.94 -3.76
N LYS A 183 -5.58 -5.53 -3.54
CA LYS A 183 -6.70 -6.44 -3.34
C LYS A 183 -7.21 -7.04 -4.65
N ASN A 184 -7.06 -6.34 -5.78
CA ASN A 184 -7.61 -6.75 -7.07
C ASN A 184 -6.50 -7.27 -8.00
N VAL A 185 -6.17 -8.56 -7.86
CA VAL A 185 -5.07 -9.21 -8.58
C VAL A 185 -5.17 -9.06 -10.11
N ASN A 186 -6.38 -8.98 -10.66
CA ASN A 186 -6.60 -8.80 -12.11
C ASN A 186 -6.14 -7.43 -12.62
N ASP A 187 -6.15 -6.40 -11.77
CA ASP A 187 -5.69 -5.04 -12.11
C ASP A 187 -4.27 -4.75 -11.57
N ALA A 188 -3.63 -5.73 -10.93
CA ALA A 188 -2.34 -5.54 -10.26
C ALA A 188 -1.19 -5.15 -11.19
N MET A 189 -1.39 -5.31 -12.50
CA MET A 189 -0.44 -4.86 -13.50
C MET A 189 -0.28 -3.34 -13.48
N TYR A 190 -1.36 -2.56 -13.34
CA TYR A 190 -1.22 -1.11 -13.36
C TYR A 190 -0.55 -0.61 -12.08
N TRP A 191 -0.98 -1.10 -10.91
CA TRP A 191 -0.47 -0.59 -9.63
C TRP A 191 1.00 -0.96 -9.42
N LYS A 192 1.36 -2.24 -9.57
CA LYS A 192 2.74 -2.68 -9.32
C LYS A 192 3.69 -2.45 -10.49
N LYS A 193 3.24 -2.64 -11.74
CA LYS A 193 4.15 -2.60 -12.90
C LYS A 193 4.17 -1.26 -13.63
N LEU A 194 3.05 -0.55 -13.74
CA LEU A 194 3.01 0.72 -14.49
C LEU A 194 3.21 1.93 -13.59
N PHE A 195 2.54 1.95 -12.44
CA PHE A 195 2.60 3.06 -11.50
C PHE A 195 3.84 3.00 -10.61
N LEU A 196 3.98 1.94 -9.80
CA LEU A 196 5.10 1.80 -8.86
C LEU A 196 6.39 1.31 -9.53
N MET A 197 6.28 0.52 -10.60
CA MET A 197 7.41 -0.16 -11.25
C MET A 197 8.33 -0.86 -10.24
N ILE A 198 7.79 -1.89 -9.59
CA ILE A 198 8.49 -2.65 -8.54
C ILE A 198 8.55 -4.15 -8.84
N GLU A 199 9.56 -4.81 -8.28
CA GLU A 199 9.69 -6.28 -8.30
C GLU A 199 9.89 -6.85 -6.90
N GLU A 200 9.43 -8.09 -6.68
CA GLU A 200 9.58 -8.77 -5.38
C GLU A 200 11.06 -9.03 -5.11
N GLU A 201 11.53 -8.65 -3.93
CA GLU A 201 12.88 -8.98 -3.48
C GLU A 201 12.98 -10.49 -3.25
N LYS A 202 13.83 -11.15 -4.03
CA LYS A 202 14.12 -12.56 -3.86
C LYS A 202 15.01 -12.77 -2.65
N ASN A 203 14.43 -12.78 -1.45
CA ASN A 203 15.12 -13.32 -0.28
C ASN A 203 15.16 -14.86 -0.41
N GLU A 204 16.37 -15.44 -0.36
CA GLU A 204 16.56 -16.91 -0.45
C GLU A 204 15.68 -17.67 0.57
N TYR A 205 15.45 -17.07 1.74
CA TYR A 205 14.54 -17.58 2.77
C TYR A 205 13.05 -17.63 2.36
N VAL A 206 12.58 -16.66 1.57
CA VAL A 206 11.19 -16.62 1.07
C VAL A 206 10.97 -17.72 0.04
N ASN A 207 11.97 -18.00 -0.79
CA ASN A 207 11.94 -19.13 -1.72
C ASN A 207 11.92 -20.47 -0.96
N THR A 208 12.72 -20.63 0.10
CA THR A 208 12.70 -21.85 0.92
C THR A 208 11.35 -22.03 1.64
N SER A 209 10.77 -20.97 2.21
CA SER A 209 9.45 -21.03 2.88
C SER A 209 8.30 -21.30 1.90
N LYS A 210 8.29 -20.65 0.72
CA LYS A 210 7.31 -20.92 -0.35
C LYS A 210 7.45 -22.34 -0.88
N THR A 211 8.68 -22.83 -1.07
CA THR A 211 8.97 -24.20 -1.51
C THR A 211 8.50 -25.20 -0.45
N LEU A 212 8.85 -25.01 0.83
CA LEU A 212 8.40 -25.86 1.92
C LEU A 212 6.87 -25.89 2.08
N LYS A 213 6.19 -24.74 1.94
CA LYS A 213 4.71 -24.68 1.94
C LYS A 213 4.10 -25.41 0.75
N SER A 214 4.73 -25.37 -0.41
CA SER A 214 4.29 -26.11 -1.60
C SER A 214 4.54 -27.62 -1.44
N CYS A 215 5.70 -28.03 -0.92
CA CYS A 215 5.98 -29.43 -0.57
C CYS A 215 5.00 -29.96 0.48
N LYS A 216 4.71 -29.21 1.56
CA LYS A 216 3.71 -29.58 2.57
C LYS A 216 2.32 -29.75 1.97
N ARG A 217 1.89 -28.85 1.09
CA ARG A 217 0.60 -28.97 0.38
C ARG A 217 0.56 -30.16 -0.56
N TYR A 218 1.67 -30.48 -1.22
CA TYR A 218 1.77 -31.66 -2.08
C TYR A 218 1.64 -32.95 -1.28
N ILE A 219 2.36 -33.06 -0.15
CA ILE A 219 2.29 -34.22 0.75
C ILE A 219 0.87 -34.35 1.33
N ALA A 220 0.28 -33.25 1.81
CA ALA A 220 -1.08 -33.26 2.35
C ALA A 220 -2.17 -33.59 1.31
N LYS A 221 -1.91 -33.37 0.00
CA LYS A 221 -2.81 -33.76 -1.08
C LYS A 221 -2.61 -35.19 -1.56
N ASN A 222 -1.47 -35.82 -1.25
CA ASN A 222 -1.14 -37.17 -1.66
C ASN A 222 -0.95 -38.03 -0.40
N GLU A 223 -2.05 -38.42 0.24
CA GLU A 223 -2.04 -39.29 1.43
C GLU A 223 -1.51 -40.71 1.13
N ASP A 224 -1.36 -41.11 -0.14
CA ASP A 224 -0.82 -42.40 -0.59
C ASP A 224 0.68 -42.35 -0.94
N LEU A 225 1.52 -41.80 -0.07
CA LEU A 225 3.00 -41.85 -0.24
C LEU A 225 3.64 -43.12 0.37
N GLU A 226 2.85 -44.13 0.72
CA GLU A 226 3.39 -45.42 1.16
C GLU A 226 4.16 -46.11 0.01
N PRO A 227 5.37 -46.65 0.28
CA PRO A 227 6.11 -47.39 -0.74
C PRO A 227 5.33 -48.65 -1.14
N LYS A 228 4.82 -48.68 -2.37
CA LYS A 228 3.99 -49.77 -2.92
C LYS A 228 4.67 -51.14 -3.07
N LYS A 229 5.87 -51.37 -2.54
CA LYS A 229 6.50 -52.70 -2.49
C LYS A 229 7.58 -52.75 -1.42
N LYS A 230 7.43 -53.64 -0.44
CA LYS A 230 8.59 -54.19 0.29
C LYS A 230 9.42 -54.97 -0.73
N LEU A 231 10.67 -54.58 -0.91
CA LEU A 231 11.65 -55.41 -1.59
C LEU A 231 11.88 -56.64 -0.71
N GLU A 232 11.36 -57.79 -1.13
CA GLU A 232 11.79 -59.07 -0.58
C GLU A 232 13.25 -59.27 -0.99
N LEU A 233 14.15 -59.24 0.00
CA LEU A 233 15.53 -59.65 -0.18
C LEU A 233 15.53 -61.17 -0.35
N ILE A 234 15.97 -61.63 -1.52
CA ILE A 234 16.33 -63.02 -1.82
C ILE A 234 17.73 -63.28 -1.26
#